data_AF-A0A7R9PF17-F1
#
_entry.id   AF-A0A7R9PF17-F1
#
_cell.length_a   1.000
_cell.length_b   1.000
_cell.length_c   1.000
_cell.angle_alpha   90.00
_cell.angle_beta   90.00
_cell.angle_gamma   90.00
#
_symmetry.space_group_name_H-M   'P 1'
#
loop_
_entity.id
_entity.type
_entity.pdbx_description
1 polymer ?
#
loop_
_entity_poly.entity_id
_entity_poly.type
_entity_poly.pdbx_seq_one_letter_code
_entity_poly.pdbx_strand_id
1 'polypeptide(L)'
;LGRWLVPCGTCETADTCGWELARWQPYECSYQRLSKYDIDKCLRGKKLLFLGDSTNRGMMHHIMEILNSSLANPDRSHTIRVYSNVKQGETMFAFAYYPQFWLDTPERPVFDKTLYQLLL
;
A
#
# COMPACT_ATOMS: atom_id res chain seq x y z
N LEU A 1 -11.04 20.97 -4.82
CA LEU A 1 -9.84 21.53 -5.47
C LEU A 1 -8.67 21.51 -4.48
N GLY A 2 -7.43 21.42 -4.97
CA GLY A 2 -6.23 21.39 -4.13
C GLY A 2 -4.96 21.56 -4.95
N ARG A 3 -3.81 21.44 -4.28
CA ARG A 3 -2.49 21.53 -4.90
C ARG A 3 -1.51 20.52 -4.31
N TRP A 4 -0.54 20.10 -5.10
CA TRP A 4 0.64 19.41 -4.59
C TRP A 4 1.59 20.42 -3.97
N LEU A 5 2.03 20.12 -2.74
CA LEU A 5 3.11 20.83 -2.07
C LEU A 5 4.35 19.94 -2.16
N VAL A 6 5.39 20.43 -2.83
CA VAL A 6 6.66 19.74 -2.94
C VAL A 6 7.71 20.61 -2.26
N PRO A 7 8.35 20.16 -1.18
CA PRO A 7 9.42 20.92 -0.55
C PRO A 7 10.64 20.90 -1.47
N CYS A 8 11.21 22.06 -1.73
CA CYS A 8 12.45 22.21 -2.49
C CYS A 8 13.45 23.04 -1.68
N GLY A 9 14.73 22.70 -1.80
CA GLY A 9 15.80 23.49 -1.18
C GLY A 9 15.85 24.92 -1.75
N THR A 10 15.61 25.05 -3.06
CA THR A 10 15.43 26.35 -3.74
C THR A 10 14.21 26.27 -4.65
N CYS A 11 13.64 27.43 -5.02
CA CYS A 11 12.56 27.50 -6.01
C CYS A 11 13.09 27.63 -7.46
N GLU A 12 14.41 27.72 -7.63
CA GLU A 12 15.04 27.96 -8.93
C GLU A 12 15.40 26.66 -9.66
N THR A 13 15.72 25.60 -8.91
CA THR A 13 16.18 24.33 -9.49
C THR A 13 15.36 23.14 -8.99
N ALA A 14 14.75 22.42 -9.93
CA ALA A 14 13.83 21.32 -9.65
C ALA A 14 14.51 20.07 -9.06
N ASP A 15 15.83 19.95 -9.21
CA ASP A 15 16.64 18.88 -8.64
C ASP A 15 16.74 18.96 -7.11
N THR A 16 16.50 20.13 -6.53
CA THR A 16 16.47 20.33 -5.06
C THR A 16 15.12 19.95 -4.44
N CYS A 17 14.15 19.54 -5.25
CA CYS A 17 12.82 19.16 -4.78
C CYS A 17 12.79 17.72 -4.26
N GLY A 18 12.37 17.56 -3.00
CA GLY A 18 12.12 16.27 -2.38
C GLY A 18 10.76 15.72 -2.81
N TRP A 19 10.70 15.13 -4.00
CA TRP A 19 9.47 14.54 -4.56
C TRP A 19 8.90 13.42 -3.69
N GLU A 20 9.75 12.70 -2.97
CA GLU A 20 9.38 11.71 -1.96
C GLU A 20 8.64 12.30 -0.76
N LEU A 21 8.74 13.61 -0.54
CA LEU A 21 8.04 14.37 0.50
C LEU A 21 6.81 15.13 -0.04
N ALA A 22 6.47 14.94 -1.31
CA ALA A 22 5.34 15.60 -1.93
C ALA A 22 4.02 15.21 -1.24
N ARG A 23 3.15 16.20 -1.02
CA ARG A 23 1.84 16.00 -0.36
C ARG A 23 0.73 16.75 -1.06
N TRP A 24 -0.44 16.12 -1.16
CA TRP A 24 -1.65 16.78 -1.64
C TRP A 24 -2.29 17.61 -0.51
N GLN A 25 -2.55 18.89 -0.78
CA GLN A 25 -3.21 19.82 0.14
C GLN A 25 -4.52 20.32 -0.47
N PRO A 26 -5.69 19.90 0.06
CA PRO A 26 -6.97 20.49 -0.28
C PRO A 26 -7.00 21.97 0.14
N TYR A 27 -7.77 22.81 -0.56
CA TYR A 27 -7.86 24.24 -0.23
C TYR A 27 -8.69 24.53 1.02
N GLU A 28 -9.75 23.76 1.25
CA GLU A 28 -10.75 24.07 2.29
C GLU A 28 -10.67 23.13 3.50
N CYS A 29 -9.74 22.17 3.50
CA CYS A 29 -9.56 21.25 4.61
C CYS A 29 -8.13 20.74 4.70
N SER A 30 -7.83 20.06 5.81
CA SER A 30 -6.60 19.31 6.01
C SER A 30 -6.92 17.85 6.26
N TYR A 31 -6.12 16.95 5.68
CA TYR A 31 -6.17 15.54 6.06
C TYR A 31 -5.55 15.37 7.44
N GLN A 32 -6.15 14.50 8.25
CA GLN A 32 -5.56 14.09 9.51
C GLN A 32 -4.23 13.39 9.23
N ARG A 33 -3.15 13.88 9.86
CA ARG A 33 -1.88 13.16 9.86
C ARG A 33 -1.98 12.05 10.88
N LEU A 34 -2.03 10.82 10.42
CA LEU A 34 -2.00 9.66 11.28
C LEU A 34 -0.56 9.41 11.71
N SER A 35 -0.32 9.37 13.02
CA SER A 35 0.97 8.91 13.51
C SER A 35 1.09 7.40 13.29
N LYS A 36 2.33 6.88 13.34
CA LYS A 36 2.57 5.44 13.34
C LYS A 36 1.77 4.71 14.42
N TYR A 37 1.63 5.32 15.60
CA TYR A 37 0.86 4.77 16.71
C TYR A 37 -0.64 4.69 16.37
N ASP A 38 -1.20 5.72 15.73
CA ASP A 38 -2.61 5.73 15.34
C ASP A 38 -2.92 4.64 14.32
N ILE A 39 -2.03 4.46 13.32
CA ILE A 39 -2.15 3.42 12.30
C ILE A 39 -2.03 2.04 12.94
N ASP A 40 -1.02 1.82 13.78
CA ASP A 40 -0.80 0.56 14.50
C ASP A 40 -2.03 0.18 15.34
N LYS A 41 -2.53 1.12 16.15
CA LYS A 41 -3.72 0.92 16.98
C LYS A 41 -4.96 0.61 16.13
N CYS A 42 -5.12 1.28 14.99
CA CYS A 42 -6.26 1.07 14.09
C CYS A 42 -6.21 -0.31 13.43
N LEU A 43 -5.01 -0.77 13.03
CA LEU A 43 -4.84 -2.01 12.26
C LEU A 43 -4.61 -3.26 13.12
N ARG A 44 -4.34 -3.09 14.41
CA ARG A 44 -4.17 -4.18 15.38
C ARG A 44 -5.33 -5.18 15.32
N GLY A 45 -4.98 -6.45 15.17
CA GLY A 45 -5.92 -7.58 15.07
C GLY A 45 -6.64 -7.67 13.72
N LYS A 46 -6.27 -6.88 12.71
CA LYS A 46 -6.92 -6.86 11.40
C LYS A 46 -6.04 -7.50 10.31
N LYS A 47 -6.72 -8.05 9.31
CA LYS A 47 -6.11 -8.52 8.05
C LYS A 47 -6.52 -7.55 6.95
N LEU A 48 -5.56 -6.84 6.36
CA LEU A 48 -5.80 -5.92 5.25
C LEU A 48 -5.58 -6.67 3.94
N LEU A 49 -6.57 -6.62 3.05
CA LEU A 49 -6.55 -7.31 1.78
C LEU A 49 -6.40 -6.30 0.63
N PHE A 50 -5.38 -6.49 -0.19
CA PHE A 50 -5.12 -5.69 -1.38
C PHE A 50 -5.32 -6.56 -2.61
N LEU A 51 -6.44 -6.37 -3.30
CA LEU A 51 -6.71 -6.98 -4.60
C LEU A 51 -6.57 -5.90 -5.67
N GLY A 52 -5.68 -6.07 -6.63
CA GLY A 52 -5.49 -5.06 -7.68
C GLY A 52 -4.22 -5.26 -8.47
N ASP A 53 -3.63 -4.18 -8.96
CA ASP A 53 -2.40 -4.20 -9.74
C ASP A 53 -1.16 -3.83 -8.91
N SER A 54 -0.06 -3.44 -9.58
CA SER A 54 1.15 -2.96 -8.94
C SER A 54 0.95 -1.70 -8.09
N THR A 55 -0.06 -0.87 -8.41
CA THR A 55 -0.39 0.33 -7.64
C THR A 55 -0.92 -0.06 -6.26
N ASN A 56 -1.83 -1.05 -6.21
CA ASN A 56 -2.34 -1.58 -4.93
C ASN A 56 -1.24 -2.24 -4.10
N ARG A 57 -0.29 -2.93 -4.75
CA ARG A 57 0.89 -3.46 -4.07
C ARG A 57 1.76 -2.33 -3.48
N GLY A 58 1.96 -1.25 -4.22
CA GLY A 58 2.69 -0.07 -3.75
C GLY A 58 2.03 0.57 -2.51
N MET A 59 0.71 0.74 -2.54
CA MET A 59 -0.05 1.25 -1.39
C MET A 59 0.10 0.36 -0.15
N MET A 60 0.03 -0.97 -0.33
CA MET A 60 0.27 -1.93 0.76
C MET A 60 1.67 -1.76 1.35
N HIS A 61 2.71 -1.73 0.51
CA HIS A 61 4.09 -1.58 0.96
C HIS A 61 4.31 -0.27 1.72
N HIS A 62 3.72 0.83 1.25
CA HIS A 62 3.80 2.11 1.95
C HIS A 62 3.25 2.05 3.38
N ILE A 63 2.11 1.38 3.59
CA ILE A 63 1.54 1.21 4.95
C ILE A 63 2.45 0.30 5.80
N MET A 64 3.01 -0.76 5.24
CA MET A 64 3.94 -1.64 5.95
C MET A 64 5.22 -0.92 6.39
N GLU A 65 5.75 -0.05 5.53
CA GLU A 65 6.91 0.80 5.83
C GLU A 65 6.63 1.76 6.99
N ILE A 66 5.46 2.41 7.00
CA ILE A 66 5.03 3.27 8.12
C ILE A 66 5.01 2.49 9.45
N LEU A 67 4.64 1.20 9.41
CA LEU A 67 4.65 0.31 10.57
C LEU A 67 6.05 -0.20 10.96
N ASN A 68 7.12 0.22 10.27
CA ASN A 68 8.50 -0.30 10.35
C ASN A 68 8.59 -1.83 10.21
N SER A 69 7.77 -2.41 9.34
CA SER A 69 7.90 -3.83 9.03
C SER A 69 8.87 -4.01 7.87
N SER A 70 9.84 -4.92 8.03
CA SER A 70 10.71 -5.32 6.92
C SER A 70 9.85 -5.97 5.83
N LEU A 71 10.06 -5.56 4.58
CA LEU A 71 9.50 -6.25 3.42
C LEU A 71 10.24 -7.58 3.30
N ALA A 72 9.76 -8.63 3.99
CA ALA A 72 10.29 -9.96 3.85
C ALA A 72 10.16 -10.39 2.36
N ASN A 73 11.30 -10.49 1.67
CA ASN A 73 11.44 -10.83 0.25
C ASN A 73 10.53 -10.03 -0.71
N PRO A 74 10.98 -8.87 -1.21
CA PRO A 74 10.36 -8.17 -2.33
C PRO A 74 10.61 -8.93 -3.64
N ASP A 75 10.06 -10.14 -3.75
CA ASP A 75 10.06 -10.89 -4.99
C ASP A 75 8.94 -10.36 -5.94
N ARG A 76 9.17 -10.45 -7.24
CA ARG A 76 8.30 -9.89 -8.29
C ARG A 76 7.21 -10.87 -8.74
N SER A 77 7.00 -11.93 -7.99
CA SER A 77 6.09 -13.02 -8.36
C SER A 77 4.63 -12.55 -8.32
N HIS A 78 3.88 -12.92 -9.36
CA HIS A 78 2.42 -12.75 -9.50
C HIS A 78 1.62 -13.65 -8.53
N THR A 79 2.25 -14.15 -7.48
CA THR A 79 1.66 -15.04 -6.49
C THR A 79 0.97 -14.25 -5.38
N ILE A 80 0.02 -14.92 -4.72
CA ILE A 80 -0.61 -14.40 -3.51
C ILE A 80 0.44 -14.26 -2.43
N ARG A 81 0.44 -13.12 -1.74
CA ARG A 81 1.37 -12.83 -0.65
C ARG A 81 0.60 -12.61 0.63
N VAL A 82 1.04 -13.23 1.71
CA VAL A 82 0.54 -13.00 3.06
C VAL A 82 1.72 -12.63 3.95
N TYR A 83 1.67 -11.44 4.53
CA TYR A 83 2.63 -10.93 5.49
C TYR A 83 2.00 -11.00 6.87
N SER A 84 2.35 -12.06 7.61
CA SER A 84 1.80 -12.32 8.94
C SER A 84 2.64 -11.75 10.08
N ASN A 85 3.92 -11.43 9.86
CA ASN A 85 4.84 -11.01 10.93
C ASN A 85 4.99 -9.49 11.09
N VAL A 86 3.99 -8.72 10.64
CA VAL A 86 3.99 -7.26 10.87
C VAL A 86 3.66 -7.04 12.35
N LYS A 87 4.56 -6.35 13.07
CA LYS A 87 4.41 -6.05 14.50
C LYS A 87 4.15 -7.29 15.37
N GLN A 88 5.06 -8.28 15.31
CA GLN A 88 4.97 -9.51 16.12
C GLN A 88 3.69 -10.35 15.88
N GLY A 89 3.05 -10.23 14.73
CA GLY A 89 1.85 -11.02 14.41
C GLY A 89 0.53 -10.32 14.67
N GLU A 90 0.54 -9.07 15.13
CA GLU A 90 -0.68 -8.35 15.47
C GLU A 90 -1.45 -7.84 14.25
N THR A 91 -0.80 -7.64 13.10
CA THR A 91 -1.45 -7.16 11.87
C THR A 91 -1.04 -8.03 10.69
N MET A 92 -1.99 -8.38 9.83
CA MET A 92 -1.73 -9.16 8.63
C MET A 92 -2.01 -8.33 7.38
N PHE A 93 -1.15 -8.47 6.37
CA PHE A 93 -1.37 -7.89 5.05
C PHE A 93 -1.41 -9.02 4.03
N ALA A 94 -2.35 -8.97 3.09
CA ALA A 94 -2.37 -9.91 1.99
C ALA A 94 -2.59 -9.20 0.66
N PHE A 95 -1.89 -9.65 -0.39
CA PHE A 95 -1.98 -9.08 -1.73
C PHE A 95 -2.20 -10.18 -2.77
N ALA A 96 -3.12 -9.93 -3.69
CA ALA A 96 -3.27 -10.71 -4.91
C ALA A 96 -3.46 -9.78 -6.11
N TYR A 97 -2.82 -10.15 -7.22
CA TYR A 97 -3.08 -9.47 -8.47
C TYR A 97 -4.47 -9.85 -9.00
N TYR A 98 -5.28 -8.85 -9.33
CA TYR A 98 -6.60 -9.04 -9.91
C TYR A 98 -7.01 -7.83 -10.76
N PRO A 99 -7.56 -8.04 -11.97
CA PRO A 99 -7.66 -9.31 -12.71
C PRO A 99 -6.29 -9.83 -13.18
N GLN A 100 -6.16 -11.14 -13.34
CA GLN A 100 -4.93 -11.78 -13.84
C GLN A 100 -4.88 -11.76 -15.38
N PHE A 101 -4.63 -10.60 -15.96
CA PHE A 101 -4.69 -10.39 -17.41
C PHE A 101 -3.67 -11.22 -18.22
N TRP A 102 -2.63 -11.76 -17.57
CA TRP A 102 -1.66 -12.64 -18.21
C TRP A 102 -2.17 -14.08 -18.41
N LEU A 103 -3.31 -14.45 -17.82
CA LEU A 103 -3.98 -15.72 -18.08
C LEU A 103 -4.98 -15.58 -19.23
N ASP A 104 -5.28 -16.69 -19.89
CA ASP A 104 -6.38 -16.74 -20.85
C ASP A 104 -7.73 -16.58 -20.14
N THR A 105 -8.71 -16.01 -20.84
CA THR A 105 -10.03 -15.70 -20.27
C THR A 105 -10.68 -16.87 -19.49
N PRO A 106 -10.63 -18.14 -19.96
CA PRO A 106 -11.20 -19.27 -19.22
C PRO A 106 -10.44 -19.64 -17.93
N GLU A 107 -9.16 -19.30 -17.84
CA GLU A 107 -8.28 -19.63 -16.71
C GLU A 107 -8.28 -18.54 -15.63
N ARG A 108 -8.73 -17.33 -15.98
CA ARG A 108 -8.79 -16.20 -15.04
C ARG A 108 -9.73 -16.52 -13.88
N PRO A 109 -9.26 -16.43 -12.63
CA PRO A 109 -10.14 -16.61 -11.49
C PRO A 109 -11.18 -15.49 -11.45
N VAL A 110 -12.41 -15.86 -11.08
CA VAL A 110 -13.45 -14.91 -10.68
C VAL A 110 -13.07 -14.23 -9.36
N PHE A 111 -13.64 -13.05 -9.12
CA PHE A 111 -13.26 -12.19 -7.99
C PHE A 111 -13.35 -12.88 -6.63
N ASP A 112 -14.46 -13.56 -6.38
CA ASP A 112 -14.74 -14.30 -5.15
C ASP A 112 -13.70 -15.39 -4.91
N LYS A 113 -13.32 -16.16 -5.94
CA LYS A 113 -12.25 -17.16 -5.82
C LYS A 113 -10.93 -16.54 -5.36
N THR A 114 -10.52 -15.41 -5.94
CA THR A 114 -9.31 -14.69 -5.53
C THR A 114 -9.43 -14.12 -4.12
N LEU A 115 -10.61 -13.58 -3.77
CA LEU A 115 -10.87 -13.05 -2.43
C LEU A 115 -10.81 -14.14 -1.36
N TYR A 116 -11.41 -15.31 -1.60
CA TYR A 116 -11.36 -16.44 -0.67
C TYR A 116 -9.93 -16.92 -0.43
N GLN A 117 -9.09 -16.97 -1.46
CA GLN A 117 -7.68 -17.33 -1.30
C GLN A 117 -6.91 -16.34 -0.42
N LEU A 118 -7.34 -15.08 -0.35
CA LEU A 118 -6.75 -14.06 0.51
C LEU A 118 -7.32 -14.07 1.94
N LEU A 119 -8.52 -14.62 2.15
CA LEU A 119 -9.13 -14.72 3.47
C LEU A 119 -8.51 -15.85 4.30
N LEU A 120 -8.21 -16.98 3.66
CA LEU A 120 -7.45 -18.11 4.22
C LEU A 120 -6.04 -17.67 4.65
#